data_AF-A0A5N7D132-F1
#
_entry.id   AF-A0A5N7D132-F1
#
_cell.length_a   1.000
_cell.length_b   1.000
_cell.length_c   1.000
_cell.angle_alpha   90.00
_cell.angle_beta   90.00
_cell.angle_gamma   90.00
#
_symmetry.space_group_name_H-M   'P 1'
#
loop_
_entity.id
_entity.type
_entity.pdbx_description
1 polymer ?
#
loop_
_entity_poly.entity_id
_entity_poly.type
_entity_poly.pdbx_seq_one_letter_code
_entity_poly.pdbx_strand_id
1 'polypeptide(L)'
;MSLPQRLPLVEEGHESEDVVIIPIGSVSDGDKSTWPTEARFGMPDDSSYREKLAMLWLQKIGTYEEGMRYMLNRLPDGYALFDRPRGTDPTIRDRFLWGHPIGQYFPSILQFFPHFYHLMTGAAGPCHCMLCDKVAKREQGSVLLQYFTFKPFR
;
A
#
# COMPACT_ATOMS: atom_id res chain seq x y z
N MET A 1 35.32 50.89 -26.45
CA MET A 1 34.84 49.50 -26.46
C MET A 1 35.76 48.68 -25.57
N SER A 2 35.32 48.27 -24.38
CA SER A 2 35.79 47.10 -23.61
C SER A 2 35.20 47.16 -22.19
N LEU A 3 34.11 46.43 -21.98
CA LEU A 3 33.59 46.10 -20.65
C LEU A 3 34.40 44.91 -20.11
N PRO A 4 34.82 44.92 -18.83
CA PRO A 4 35.40 43.72 -18.23
C PRO A 4 34.30 42.70 -17.95
N GLN A 5 34.52 41.47 -18.41
CA GLN A 5 33.61 40.35 -18.22
C GLN A 5 33.57 39.93 -16.74
N ARG A 6 32.33 39.84 -16.25
CA ARG A 6 31.94 39.39 -14.93
C ARG A 6 32.27 37.90 -14.78
N LEU A 7 32.95 37.52 -13.69
CA LEU A 7 33.16 36.13 -13.28
C LEU A 7 31.82 35.39 -13.18
N PRO A 8 31.71 34.13 -13.65
CA PRO A 8 30.52 33.32 -13.39
C PRO A 8 30.50 32.96 -11.90
N LEU A 9 29.37 33.26 -11.28
CA LEU A 9 29.00 32.77 -9.95
C LEU A 9 28.97 31.24 -9.98
N VAL A 10 29.48 30.64 -8.91
CA VAL A 10 29.40 29.22 -8.62
C VAL A 10 27.92 28.85 -8.58
N GLU A 11 27.45 28.10 -9.57
CA GLU A 11 26.14 27.46 -9.52
C GLU A 11 26.26 26.38 -8.45
N GLU A 12 25.74 26.67 -7.25
CA GLU A 12 25.59 25.67 -6.20
C GLU A 12 24.72 24.54 -6.73
N GLY A 13 25.31 23.36 -6.83
CA GLY A 13 24.63 22.15 -7.21
C GLY A 13 23.42 21.97 -6.30
N HIS A 14 22.25 21.96 -6.92
CA HIS A 14 21.04 21.44 -6.29
C HIS A 14 21.36 19.98 -5.94
N GLU A 15 21.69 19.70 -4.68
CA GLU A 15 21.70 18.34 -4.15
C GLU A 15 20.27 17.83 -4.28
N SER A 16 19.96 17.21 -5.43
CA SER A 16 18.79 16.36 -5.54
C SER A 16 18.95 15.30 -4.46
N GLU A 17 18.10 15.34 -3.44
CA GLU A 17 17.99 14.27 -2.48
C GLU A 17 17.81 12.96 -3.26
N ASP A 18 18.87 12.15 -3.32
CA ASP A 18 18.85 10.91 -4.11
C ASP A 18 17.87 9.93 -3.47
N VAL A 19 16.66 9.84 -4.02
CA VAL A 19 15.66 8.86 -3.59
C VAL A 19 15.97 7.52 -4.26
N VAL A 20 16.29 6.51 -3.45
CA VAL A 20 16.51 5.15 -3.93
C VAL A 20 15.17 4.51 -4.30
N ILE A 21 14.97 4.27 -5.60
CA ILE A 21 13.78 3.63 -6.13
C ILE A 21 13.91 2.10 -6.05
N ILE A 22 13.03 1.48 -5.28
CA ILE A 22 13.00 0.03 -5.09
C ILE A 22 11.97 -0.59 -6.06
N PRO A 23 12.39 -1.45 -7.01
CA PRO A 23 11.46 -2.17 -7.85
C PRO A 23 10.73 -3.26 -7.06
N ILE A 24 9.41 -3.33 -7.21
CA ILE A 24 8.62 -4.48 -6.72
C ILE A 24 8.42 -5.53 -7.82
N GLY A 25 8.19 -6.78 -7.41
CA GLY A 25 7.91 -7.89 -8.32
C GLY A 25 6.60 -7.74 -9.10
N SER A 26 6.34 -8.69 -10.02
CA SER A 26 5.10 -8.75 -10.81
C SER A 26 3.95 -9.49 -10.11
N VAL A 27 4.21 -10.17 -8.99
CA VAL A 27 3.18 -10.88 -8.22
C VAL A 27 2.23 -9.86 -7.60
N SER A 28 0.97 -9.93 -7.98
CA SER A 28 -0.12 -9.15 -7.39
C SER A 28 -1.43 -9.91 -7.53
N ASP A 29 -2.26 -9.83 -6.50
CA ASP A 29 -3.65 -10.28 -6.49
C ASP A 29 -4.62 -9.10 -6.63
N GLY A 30 -4.14 -7.90 -6.94
CA GLY A 30 -4.96 -6.70 -7.00
C GLY A 30 -6.06 -6.76 -8.05
N ASP A 31 -7.29 -6.44 -7.65
CA ASP A 31 -8.47 -6.39 -8.50
C ASP A 31 -9.04 -4.96 -8.57
N LYS A 32 -8.92 -4.35 -9.75
CA LYS A 32 -9.44 -3.00 -10.03
C LYS A 32 -10.96 -2.92 -9.99
N SER A 33 -11.67 -4.04 -10.17
CA SER A 33 -13.13 -4.07 -10.08
C SER A 33 -13.64 -3.71 -8.67
N THR A 34 -12.77 -3.84 -7.67
CA THR A 34 -13.05 -3.51 -6.27
C THR A 34 -12.93 -2.03 -5.95
N TRP A 35 -12.43 -1.22 -6.89
CA TRP A 35 -12.21 0.21 -6.65
C TRP A 35 -13.53 0.94 -6.48
N PRO A 36 -13.57 1.97 -5.61
CA PRO A 36 -14.78 2.76 -5.44
C PRO A 36 -15.04 3.58 -6.72
N THR A 37 -16.29 3.54 -7.19
CA THR A 37 -16.73 4.28 -8.41
C THR A 37 -17.53 5.54 -8.08
N GLU A 38 -17.83 5.76 -6.81
CA GLU A 38 -18.66 6.86 -6.36
C GLU A 38 -17.88 8.20 -6.38
N ALA A 39 -18.52 9.27 -6.83
CA ALA A 39 -17.90 10.58 -7.03
C ALA A 39 -17.28 11.22 -5.77
N ARG A 40 -17.62 10.75 -4.56
CA ARG A 40 -17.04 11.24 -3.30
C ARG A 40 -15.58 10.80 -3.11
N PHE A 41 -15.15 9.77 -3.82
CA PHE A 41 -13.78 9.27 -3.73
C PHE A 41 -12.87 10.04 -4.68
N GLY A 42 -11.71 10.46 -4.15
CA GLY A 42 -10.59 10.97 -4.94
C GLY A 42 -9.49 9.92 -5.06
N MET A 43 -8.63 10.07 -6.04
CA MET A 43 -7.44 9.24 -6.23
C MET A 43 -6.20 10.13 -6.06
N PRO A 44 -5.73 10.35 -4.82
CA PRO A 44 -4.59 11.22 -4.55
C PRO A 44 -3.28 10.59 -5.01
N ASP A 45 -2.23 11.41 -5.08
CA ASP A 45 -0.85 10.92 -5.25
C ASP A 45 -0.46 9.93 -4.14
N ASP A 46 0.20 8.85 -4.55
CA ASP A 46 0.57 7.73 -3.68
C ASP A 46 2.04 7.78 -3.23
N SER A 47 2.78 8.85 -3.54
CA SER A 47 4.23 8.92 -3.35
C SER A 47 4.61 8.73 -1.88
N SER A 48 3.97 9.48 -0.99
CA SER A 48 4.15 9.35 0.46
C SER A 48 3.74 7.98 1.02
N TYR A 49 2.84 7.27 0.33
CA TYR A 49 2.43 5.91 0.70
C TYR A 49 3.52 4.90 0.29
N ARG A 50 4.04 5.04 -0.94
CA ARG A 50 5.14 4.21 -1.48
C ARG A 50 6.44 4.39 -0.70
N GLU A 51 6.77 5.60 -0.27
CA GLU A 51 7.93 5.86 0.60
C GLU A 51 7.82 5.11 1.93
N LYS A 52 6.71 5.28 2.65
CA LYS A 52 6.48 4.60 3.93
C LYS A 52 6.44 3.08 3.78
N LEU A 53 5.86 2.58 2.70
CA LEU A 53 5.80 1.15 2.43
C LEU A 53 7.19 0.57 2.12
N ALA A 54 8.02 1.31 1.36
CA ALA A 54 9.41 0.97 1.12
C ALA A 54 10.21 0.88 2.43
N MET A 55 10.08 1.89 3.29
CA MET A 55 10.75 1.90 4.59
C MET A 55 10.37 0.68 5.44
N LEU A 56 9.07 0.39 5.59
CA LEU A 56 8.61 -0.78 6.34
C LEU A 56 9.14 -2.09 5.75
N TRP A 57 9.21 -2.20 4.43
CA TRP A 57 9.71 -3.39 3.76
C TRP A 57 11.19 -3.60 4.02
N LEU A 58 12.02 -2.58 3.80
CA LEU A 58 13.46 -2.64 4.03
C LEU A 58 13.78 -2.93 5.51
N GLN A 59 13.04 -2.31 6.43
CA GLN A 59 13.16 -2.59 7.86
C GLN A 59 12.84 -4.05 8.17
N LYS A 60 11.80 -4.62 7.54
CA LYS A 60 11.40 -6.02 7.74
C LYS A 60 12.43 -7.02 7.22
N ILE A 61 13.12 -6.72 6.13
CA ILE A 61 14.16 -7.60 5.55
C ILE A 61 15.58 -7.30 6.07
N GLY A 62 15.75 -6.25 6.87
CA GLY A 62 17.03 -5.90 7.50
C GLY A 62 18.00 -5.15 6.60
N THR A 63 17.52 -4.53 5.52
CA THR A 63 18.35 -3.78 4.54
C THR A 63 18.05 -2.28 4.57
N TYR A 64 17.48 -1.79 5.67
CA TYR A 64 17.22 -0.36 5.85
C TYR A 64 18.50 0.34 6.34
N GLU A 65 18.91 1.39 5.64
CA GLU A 65 20.03 2.25 6.03
C GLU A 65 19.52 3.62 6.47
N GLU A 66 20.04 4.12 7.60
CA GLU A 66 19.72 5.43 8.13
C GLU A 66 20.31 6.54 7.23
N GLY A 67 19.57 7.64 7.06
CA GLY A 67 19.97 8.77 6.21
C GLY A 67 19.62 8.62 4.73
N MET A 68 19.17 7.44 4.29
CA MET A 68 18.75 7.19 2.92
C MET A 68 17.23 7.36 2.76
N ARG A 69 16.80 7.95 1.64
CA ARG A 69 15.38 8.04 1.27
C ARG A 69 15.03 6.92 0.31
N TYR A 70 13.95 6.20 0.61
CA TYR A 70 13.51 5.04 -0.16
C TYR A 70 12.09 5.23 -0.66
N MET A 71 11.82 4.76 -1.87
CA MET A 71 10.49 4.79 -2.46
C MET A 71 10.27 3.56 -3.35
N LEU A 72 9.10 2.93 -3.26
CA LEU A 72 8.74 1.90 -4.23
C LEU A 72 8.51 2.51 -5.61
N ASN A 73 8.92 1.83 -6.68
CA ASN A 73 8.65 2.29 -8.04
C ASN A 73 7.14 2.40 -8.36
N ARG A 74 6.32 1.50 -7.78
CA ARG A 74 4.86 1.45 -7.91
C ARG A 74 4.23 0.67 -6.77
N LEU A 75 2.91 0.79 -6.62
CA LEU A 75 2.10 -0.16 -5.82
C LEU A 75 1.91 -1.47 -6.60
N PRO A 76 1.60 -2.60 -5.92
CA PRO A 76 1.25 -3.85 -6.61
C PRO A 76 0.11 -3.66 -7.61
N ASP A 77 0.19 -4.34 -8.74
CA ASP A 77 -0.77 -4.14 -9.84
C ASP A 77 -2.21 -4.38 -9.39
N GLY A 78 -3.10 -3.44 -9.65
CA GLY A 78 -4.50 -3.50 -9.22
C GLY A 78 -4.79 -2.88 -7.84
N TYR A 79 -3.75 -2.48 -7.10
CA TYR A 79 -3.90 -1.67 -5.90
C TYR A 79 -3.79 -0.18 -6.19
N ALA A 80 -4.60 0.63 -5.51
CA ALA A 80 -4.56 2.09 -5.63
C ALA A 80 -5.02 2.77 -4.33
N LEU A 81 -4.47 3.95 -4.07
CA LEU A 81 -4.85 4.78 -2.95
C LEU A 81 -6.06 5.64 -3.36
N PHE A 82 -7.10 5.59 -2.55
CA PHE A 82 -8.24 6.48 -2.66
C PHE A 82 -8.40 7.28 -1.38
N ASP A 83 -9.04 8.43 -1.47
CA ASP A 83 -9.46 9.19 -0.30
C ASP A 83 -10.95 9.54 -0.37
N ARG A 84 -11.55 9.83 0.78
CA ARG A 84 -12.91 10.37 0.84
C ARG A 84 -13.02 11.39 1.97
N PRO A 85 -13.89 12.40 1.84
CA PRO A 85 -14.15 13.34 2.92
C PRO A 85 -14.76 12.63 4.12
N ARG A 86 -14.43 13.09 5.33
CA ARG A 86 -15.11 12.63 6.55
C ARG A 86 -16.54 13.12 6.56
N GLY A 87 -17.45 12.30 7.07
CA GLY A 87 -18.85 12.70 7.26
C GLY A 87 -19.01 13.83 8.28
N THR A 88 -18.09 13.92 9.26
CA THR A 88 -18.09 14.96 10.29
C THR A 88 -17.50 16.29 9.81
N ASP A 89 -16.55 16.23 8.88
CA ASP A 89 -15.88 17.42 8.34
C ASP A 89 -15.37 17.12 6.91
N PRO A 90 -15.98 17.73 5.88
CA PRO A 90 -15.63 17.45 4.49
C PRO A 90 -14.25 18.00 4.08
N THR A 91 -13.61 18.86 4.89
CA THR A 91 -12.26 19.37 4.64
C THR A 91 -11.18 18.34 4.96
N ILE A 92 -11.49 17.37 5.82
CA ILE A 92 -10.58 16.28 6.21
C ILE A 92 -10.87 15.07 5.33
N ARG A 93 -9.85 14.59 4.60
CA ARG A 93 -9.95 13.40 3.74
C ARG A 93 -9.17 12.24 4.33
N ASP A 94 -9.85 11.12 4.58
CA ASP A 94 -9.21 9.87 5.01
C ASP A 94 -8.77 9.06 3.80
N ARG A 95 -7.59 8.43 3.90
CA ARG A 95 -6.98 7.65 2.81
C ARG A 95 -7.12 6.15 3.06
N PHE A 96 -7.44 5.41 2.00
CA PHE A 96 -7.72 3.98 2.01
C PHE A 96 -7.06 3.32 0.80
N LEU A 97 -6.40 2.18 1.00
CA LEU A 97 -5.85 1.40 -0.10
C LEU A 97 -6.89 0.38 -0.56
N TRP A 98 -7.26 0.45 -1.82
CA TRP A 98 -8.18 -0.48 -2.49
C TRP A 98 -7.43 -1.44 -3.42
N GLY A 99 -8.10 -2.51 -3.83
CA GLY A 99 -7.54 -3.53 -4.73
C GLY A 99 -7.59 -4.95 -4.18
N HIS A 100 -7.89 -5.17 -2.90
CA HIS A 100 -7.92 -6.54 -2.38
C HIS A 100 -9.08 -7.35 -3.00
N PRO A 101 -8.89 -8.61 -3.46
CA PRO A 101 -9.92 -9.45 -4.11
C PRO A 101 -11.25 -9.62 -3.36
N ILE A 102 -11.24 -9.36 -2.05
CA ILE A 102 -12.42 -9.46 -1.17
C ILE A 102 -13.39 -8.29 -1.40
N GLY A 103 -12.96 -7.23 -2.09
CA GLY A 103 -13.77 -6.03 -2.28
C GLY A 103 -13.77 -5.07 -1.08
N GLN A 104 -12.82 -5.24 -0.15
CA GLN A 104 -12.64 -4.36 1.00
C GLN A 104 -11.29 -3.63 0.91
N TYR A 105 -11.20 -2.51 1.62
CA TYR A 105 -10.01 -1.65 1.65
C TYR A 105 -9.19 -1.83 2.91
N PHE A 106 -7.91 -1.45 2.84
CA PHE A 106 -7.05 -1.29 4.00
C PHE A 106 -7.09 0.17 4.49
N PRO A 107 -7.39 0.42 5.77
CA PRO A 107 -7.48 1.78 6.31
C PRO A 107 -6.11 2.40 6.64
N SER A 108 -5.03 1.63 6.61
CA SER A 108 -3.68 2.14 6.83
C SER A 108 -2.61 1.27 6.17
N ILE A 109 -1.43 1.84 5.98
CA ILE A 109 -0.24 1.14 5.46
C ILE A 109 0.11 -0.06 6.36
N LEU A 110 0.04 0.10 7.67
CA LEU A 110 0.34 -0.97 8.63
C LEU A 110 -0.61 -2.17 8.49
N GLN A 111 -1.88 -1.93 8.15
CA GLN A 111 -2.84 -3.01 7.94
C GLN A 111 -2.67 -3.69 6.57
N PHE A 112 -2.17 -2.96 5.58
CA PHE A 112 -1.81 -3.51 4.27
C PHE A 112 -0.47 -4.27 4.29
N PHE A 113 0.48 -3.86 5.11
CA PHE A 113 1.85 -4.36 5.08
C PHE A 113 2.00 -5.90 5.16
N PRO A 114 1.24 -6.64 6.00
CA PRO A 114 1.29 -8.10 6.00
C PRO A 114 0.91 -8.72 4.65
N HIS A 115 -0.07 -8.11 3.95
CA HIS A 115 -0.47 -8.53 2.61
C HIS A 115 0.62 -8.21 1.59
N PHE A 116 1.13 -6.99 1.60
CA PHE A 116 2.23 -6.57 0.74
C PHE A 116 3.45 -7.49 0.89
N TYR A 117 3.87 -7.78 2.12
CA TYR A 117 5.01 -8.65 2.39
C TYR A 117 4.78 -10.08 1.89
N HIS A 118 3.55 -10.60 2.03
CA HIS A 118 3.18 -11.88 1.45
C HIS A 118 3.33 -11.90 -0.08
N LEU A 119 2.87 -10.85 -0.77
CA LEU A 119 3.08 -10.72 -2.22
C LEU A 119 4.57 -10.65 -2.59
N MET A 120 5.37 -9.87 -1.86
CA MET A 120 6.81 -9.72 -2.11
C MET A 120 7.63 -10.98 -1.82
N THR A 121 7.09 -11.89 -1.02
CA THR A 121 7.69 -13.21 -0.72
C THR A 121 7.14 -14.31 -1.63
N GLY A 122 6.53 -13.94 -2.76
CA GLY A 122 6.04 -14.87 -3.77
C GLY A 122 4.66 -15.46 -3.47
N ALA A 123 3.88 -14.82 -2.61
CA ALA A 123 2.58 -15.30 -2.14
C ALA A 123 2.65 -16.73 -1.55
N ALA A 124 3.75 -17.04 -0.86
CA ALA A 124 3.96 -18.35 -0.25
C ALA A 124 3.20 -18.46 1.10
N GLY A 125 2.48 -19.57 1.28
CA GLY A 125 1.79 -19.89 2.54
C GLY A 125 0.52 -19.06 2.80
N PRO A 126 -0.06 -19.16 4.00
CA PRO A 126 -1.25 -18.38 4.37
C PRO A 126 -0.91 -16.89 4.58
N CYS A 127 -1.78 -16.01 4.09
CA CYS A 127 -1.69 -14.58 4.35
C CYS A 127 -2.43 -14.22 5.65
N HIS A 128 -1.79 -13.45 6.53
CA HIS A 128 -2.34 -13.00 7.82
C HIS A 128 -2.67 -11.50 7.85
N CYS A 129 -3.10 -10.95 6.71
CA CYS A 129 -3.63 -9.58 6.70
C CYS A 129 -5.05 -9.55 7.27
N MET A 130 -5.50 -8.37 7.70
CA MET A 130 -6.82 -8.20 8.32
C MET A 130 -8.00 -8.69 7.44
N LEU A 131 -7.84 -8.71 6.11
CA LEU A 131 -8.88 -9.09 5.16
C LEU A 131 -8.86 -10.60 4.92
N CYS A 132 -7.69 -11.21 4.71
CA CYS A 132 -7.51 -12.66 4.59
C CYS A 132 -7.95 -13.39 5.86
N ASP A 133 -7.53 -12.92 7.04
CA ASP A 133 -7.95 -13.50 8.32
C ASP A 133 -9.46 -13.42 8.54
N LYS A 134 -10.10 -12.34 8.07
CA LYS A 134 -11.56 -12.17 8.16
C LYS A 134 -12.30 -13.19 7.31
N VAL A 135 -11.77 -13.55 6.14
CA VAL A 135 -12.35 -14.60 5.29
C VAL A 135 -12.13 -15.98 5.89
N ALA A 136 -10.90 -16.29 6.32
CA ALA A 136 -10.59 -17.57 6.97
C ALA A 136 -11.50 -17.85 8.18
N LYS A 137 -11.78 -16.84 9.01
CA LYS A 137 -12.71 -16.95 10.14
C LYS A 137 -14.16 -17.22 9.72
N ARG A 138 -14.63 -16.60 8.63
CA ARG A 138 -16.00 -16.80 8.11
C ARG A 138 -16.19 -18.22 7.57
N GLU A 139 -15.19 -18.73 6.87
CA GLU A 139 -15.21 -20.10 6.35
C GLU A 139 -15.21 -21.13 7.48
N GLN A 140 -14.38 -20.94 8.50
CA GLN A 140 -14.37 -21.81 9.69
C GLN A 140 -15.71 -21.81 10.43
N GLY A 141 -16.34 -20.64 10.59
CA GLY A 141 -17.67 -20.52 11.20
C GLY A 141 -18.78 -21.20 10.38
N SER A 142 -18.71 -21.10 9.04
CA SER A 142 -19.64 -21.78 8.13
C SER A 142 -19.52 -23.30 8.22
N VAL A 143 -18.29 -23.81 8.26
CA VAL A 143 -18.02 -25.24 8.40
C VAL A 143 -18.54 -25.78 9.74
N LEU A 144 -18.30 -25.08 10.85
CA LEU A 144 -18.85 -25.45 12.16
C LEU A 144 -20.39 -25.54 12.14
N LEU A 145 -21.08 -24.57 11.54
CA LEU A 145 -22.54 -24.61 11.42
C LEU A 145 -23.03 -25.81 10.60
N GLN A 146 -22.32 -26.19 9.53
CA GLN A 146 -22.64 -27.40 8.75
C GLN A 146 -22.42 -28.70 9.56
N TYR A 147 -21.40 -28.75 10.41
CA TYR A 147 -21.19 -29.89 11.32
C TYR A 147 -22.28 -30.02 12.40
N PHE A 148 -22.85 -28.91 12.86
CA PHE A 148 -23.95 -28.92 13.84
C PHE A 148 -25.33 -29.19 13.22
N THR A 149 -25.54 -28.92 11.93
CA THR A 149 -26.81 -29.27 11.24
C THR A 149 -26.89 -30.72 10.78
N PHE A 150 -25.77 -31.45 10.73
CA PHE A 150 -25.72 -32.85 10.28
C PHE A 150 -25.57 -33.91 11.40
N LYS A 151 -25.54 -33.52 12.68
CA LYS A 151 -25.67 -34.50 13.77
C LYS A 151 -27.15 -34.70 14.12
N PRO A 152 -27.80 -35.80 13.71
CA PRO A 152 -29.07 -36.17 14.31
C PRO A 152 -28.83 -36.41 15.80
N PHE A 153 -29.68 -35.79 16.63
CA PHE A 153 -29.83 -36.15 18.03
C PHE A 153 -30.05 -37.67 18.11
N ARG A 154 -29.13 -38.37 18.78
CA ARG A 154 -29.29 -39.78 19.13
C ARG A 154 -29.38 -39.87 20.64
#